data_AF-A0A7X3IDM3-F1
#
_entry.id   AF-A0A7X3IDM3-F1
#
_cell.length_a   1.000
_cell.length_b   1.000
_cell.length_c   1.000
_cell.angle_alpha   90.00
_cell.angle_beta   90.00
_cell.angle_gamma   90.00
#
_symmetry.space_group_name_H-M   'P 1'
#
loop_
_entity.id
_entity.type
_entity.pdbx_description
1 polymer ?
#
loop_
_entity_poly.entity_id
_entity_poly.type
_entity_poly.pdbx_seq_one_letter_code
_entity_poly.pdbx_strand_id
1 'polypeptide(L)'
;MPIRPENRFFYPIDWVQLSQVIRFERAKGCCEGCRRPHGQLVCHLGDGRWWDTAAQTWRSGKGRRLKLASPEALSADTPCYTTRVYLACAHLDHDPGNNTPANLKALCQRCHILHDREEHLRQRWLTYRVRKAIGDLFLGPYPFRY
;
A
#
# COMPACT_ATOMS: atom_id res chain seq x y z
N MET A 1 4.29 -1.13 -7.71
CA MET A 1 5.04 -2.39 -7.54
C MET A 1 5.05 -3.10 -8.87
N PRO A 2 6.21 -3.48 -9.42
CA PRO A 2 6.24 -4.33 -10.60
C PRO A 2 5.64 -5.70 -10.26
N ILE A 3 4.83 -6.26 -11.15
CA ILE A 3 4.31 -7.63 -11.02
C ILE A 3 5.48 -8.59 -11.20
N ARG A 4 5.67 -9.49 -10.22
CA ARG A 4 6.70 -10.52 -10.31
C ARG A 4 6.46 -11.41 -11.54
N PRO A 5 7.51 -11.82 -12.28
CA PRO A 5 7.35 -12.65 -13.47
C PRO A 5 6.49 -13.90 -13.21
N GLU A 6 6.71 -14.59 -12.08
CA GLU A 6 5.95 -15.78 -11.71
C GLU A 6 4.44 -15.53 -11.54
N ASN A 7 4.05 -14.30 -11.19
CA ASN A 7 2.66 -13.99 -10.90
C ASN A 7 1.87 -13.47 -12.11
N ARG A 8 2.52 -13.19 -13.25
CA ARG A 8 1.89 -12.50 -14.39
C ARG A 8 0.62 -13.19 -14.89
N PHE A 9 0.60 -14.52 -14.86
CA PHE A 9 -0.53 -15.32 -15.35
C PHE A 9 -1.79 -15.21 -14.48
N PHE A 10 -1.67 -14.77 -13.23
CA PHE A 10 -2.82 -14.53 -12.36
C PHE A 10 -3.54 -13.22 -12.66
N TYR A 11 -2.89 -12.32 -13.40
CA TYR A 11 -3.46 -11.03 -13.78
C TYR A 11 -4.17 -11.16 -15.12
N PRO A 12 -5.36 -10.58 -15.27
CA PRO A 12 -6.06 -10.61 -16.55
C PRO A 12 -5.30 -9.77 -17.58
N ILE A 13 -5.53 -10.05 -18.87
CA ILE A 13 -4.84 -9.38 -19.98
C ILE A 13 -5.03 -7.86 -19.97
N ASP A 14 -6.17 -7.41 -19.44
CA ASP A 14 -6.59 -6.01 -19.31
C ASP A 14 -6.23 -5.41 -17.93
N TRP A 15 -5.29 -6.01 -17.19
CA TRP A 15 -4.89 -5.53 -15.87
C TRP A 15 -4.52 -4.04 -15.83
N VAL A 16 -3.88 -3.53 -16.88
CA VAL A 16 -3.49 -2.11 -16.96
C VAL A 16 -4.72 -1.22 -16.89
N GLN A 17 -5.76 -1.55 -17.65
CA GLN A 17 -7.04 -0.85 -17.69
C GLN A 17 -7.77 -1.01 -16.35
N LEU A 18 -7.90 -2.23 -15.84
CA LEU A 18 -8.54 -2.48 -14.54
C LEU A 18 -7.89 -1.67 -13.42
N SER A 19 -6.56 -1.71 -13.33
CA SER A 19 -5.78 -0.94 -12.36
C SER A 19 -5.95 0.57 -12.52
N GLN A 20 -6.11 1.07 -13.75
CA GLN A 20 -6.38 2.47 -14.02
C GLN A 20 -7.79 2.88 -13.55
N VAL A 21 -8.81 2.07 -13.85
CA VAL A 21 -10.18 2.28 -13.38
C VAL A 21 -10.21 2.36 -11.85
N ILE A 22 -9.58 1.40 -11.17
CA ILE A 22 -9.54 1.38 -9.70
C ILE A 22 -8.87 2.64 -9.14
N ARG A 23 -7.70 3.02 -9.67
CA ARG A 23 -6.88 4.11 -9.11
C ARG A 23 -7.39 5.51 -9.45
N PHE A 24 -7.88 5.73 -10.66
CA PHE A 24 -8.13 7.07 -11.18
C PHE A 24 -9.60 7.35 -11.45
N GLU A 25 -10.40 6.33 -11.77
CA GLU A 25 -11.83 6.51 -11.99
C GLU A 25 -12.64 6.31 -10.71
N ARG A 26 -12.46 5.18 -10.01
CA ARG A 26 -13.15 4.90 -8.75
C ARG A 26 -12.58 5.72 -7.60
N ALA A 27 -11.28 5.60 -7.38
CA ALA A 27 -10.60 6.27 -6.27
C ALA A 27 -10.28 7.75 -6.54
N LYS A 28 -10.61 8.27 -7.74
CA LYS A 28 -10.40 9.67 -8.15
C LYS A 28 -8.95 10.15 -7.95
N GLY A 29 -7.98 9.26 -8.15
CA GLY A 29 -6.56 9.58 -7.94
C GLY A 29 -6.17 9.78 -6.49
N CYS A 30 -6.99 9.36 -5.52
CA CYS A 30 -6.71 9.47 -4.09
C CYS A 30 -6.59 8.09 -3.45
N CYS A 31 -5.69 7.95 -2.46
CA CYS A 31 -5.61 6.71 -1.69
C CYS A 31 -6.92 6.43 -0.94
N GLU A 32 -7.53 5.26 -1.14
CA GLU A 32 -8.77 4.84 -0.47
C GLU A 32 -8.58 4.51 1.03
N GLY A 33 -7.33 4.56 1.53
CA GLY A 33 -7.02 4.40 2.95
C GLY A 33 -6.78 5.72 3.68
N CYS A 34 -5.97 6.62 3.10
CA CYS A 34 -5.52 7.84 3.79
C CYS A 34 -5.83 9.15 3.05
N ARG A 35 -6.42 9.07 1.85
CA ARG A 35 -6.76 10.19 0.96
C ARG A 35 -5.61 10.99 0.37
N ARG A 36 -4.36 10.52 0.50
CA ARG A 36 -3.23 11.17 -0.17
C ARG A 36 -3.43 11.15 -1.69
N PRO A 37 -3.30 12.28 -2.39
CA PRO A 37 -3.50 12.36 -3.83
C PRO A 37 -2.28 11.83 -4.60
N HIS A 38 -2.52 11.16 -5.73
CA HIS A 38 -1.51 10.62 -6.62
C HIS A 38 -0.63 11.73 -7.24
N GLY A 39 0.66 11.45 -7.41
CA GLY A 39 1.61 12.31 -8.11
C GLY A 39 2.10 13.53 -7.31
N GLN A 40 1.45 13.84 -6.18
CA GLN A 40 1.71 15.03 -5.37
C GLN A 40 2.81 14.80 -4.33
N LEU A 41 3.53 15.87 -4.00
CA LEU A 41 4.44 15.92 -2.83
C LEU A 41 3.63 16.27 -1.59
N VAL A 42 3.77 15.48 -0.54
CA VAL A 42 3.01 15.64 0.71
C VAL A 42 3.97 15.72 1.90
N CYS A 43 3.87 16.79 2.72
CA CYS A 43 4.50 16.83 4.05
C CYS A 43 3.76 15.90 5.01
N HIS A 44 4.51 15.15 5.81
CA HIS A 44 3.99 14.26 6.83
C HIS A 44 4.91 14.15 8.04
N LEU A 45 4.33 13.79 9.19
CA LEU A 45 5.04 13.70 10.47
C LEU A 45 5.73 12.35 10.72
N GLY A 46 5.70 11.44 9.75
CA GLY A 46 6.32 10.11 9.84
C GLY A 46 5.42 9.04 10.48
N ASP A 47 4.58 9.43 11.43
CA ASP A 47 3.56 8.55 12.04
C ASP A 47 2.35 8.24 11.13
N GLY A 48 2.24 8.98 10.01
CA GLY A 48 1.16 8.86 9.03
C GLY A 48 0.26 10.07 8.94
N ARG A 49 0.33 11.00 9.91
CA ARG A 49 -0.30 12.30 9.79
C ARG A 49 0.32 13.07 8.63
N TRP A 50 -0.52 13.72 7.82
CA TRP A 50 -0.07 14.43 6.63
C TRP A 50 -0.86 15.70 6.37
N TRP A 51 -0.23 16.68 5.74
CA TRP A 51 -0.84 17.97 5.44
C TRP A 51 -1.59 17.92 4.12
N ASP A 52 -2.89 18.14 4.16
CA ASP A 52 -3.72 18.32 2.98
C ASP A 52 -3.72 19.80 2.58
N THR A 53 -2.96 20.11 1.53
CA THR A 53 -2.82 21.47 0.99
C THR A 53 -4.12 22.00 0.38
N ALA A 54 -4.97 21.14 -0.19
CA ALA A 54 -6.23 21.57 -0.78
C ALA A 54 -7.26 21.93 0.30
N ALA A 55 -7.31 21.13 1.38
CA ALA A 55 -8.22 21.37 2.50
C ALA A 55 -7.62 22.20 3.64
N GLN A 56 -6.36 22.66 3.50
CA GLN A 56 -5.59 23.41 4.51
C GLN A 56 -5.71 22.79 5.91
N THR A 57 -5.55 21.47 6.00
CA THR A 57 -5.77 20.73 7.24
C THR A 57 -4.89 19.50 7.36
N TRP A 58 -4.52 19.15 8.59
CA TRP A 58 -3.89 17.87 8.87
C TRP A 58 -4.89 16.73 8.71
N ARG A 59 -4.42 15.61 8.18
CA ARG A 59 -5.16 14.34 8.14
C ARG A 59 -4.41 13.27 8.90
N SER A 60 -5.16 12.37 9.54
CA SER A 60 -4.61 11.17 10.16
C SER A 60 -4.12 10.15 9.12
N GLY A 61 -3.44 9.10 9.58
CA GLY A 61 -3.06 7.98 8.70
C GLY A 61 -4.24 7.23 8.06
N LYS A 62 -5.48 7.45 8.54
CA LYS A 62 -6.74 6.95 7.96
C LYS A 62 -7.54 8.04 7.23
N GLY A 63 -6.94 9.20 6.96
CA GLY A 63 -7.55 10.30 6.21
C GLY A 63 -8.60 11.12 6.97
N ARG A 64 -8.74 10.96 8.30
CA ARG A 64 -9.65 11.81 9.11
C ARG A 64 -9.02 13.19 9.31
N ARG A 65 -9.82 14.28 9.25
CA ARG A 65 -9.33 15.64 9.52
C ARG A 65 -8.89 15.76 10.98
N LEU A 66 -7.81 16.50 11.23
CA LEU A 66 -7.26 16.76 12.56
C LEU A 66 -7.12 18.28 12.75
N LYS A 67 -7.38 18.73 13.98
CA LYS A 67 -7.15 20.11 14.40
C LYS A 67 -5.74 20.22 14.97
N LEU A 68 -4.77 20.44 14.11
CA LEU A 68 -3.39 20.77 14.47
C LEU A 68 -3.02 22.13 13.87
N ALA A 69 -2.03 22.79 14.46
CA ALA A 69 -1.44 24.02 13.89
C ALA A 69 -0.93 23.75 12.47
N SER A 70 -0.87 24.79 11.63
CA SER A 70 -0.32 24.67 10.27
C SER A 70 1.12 24.13 10.30
N PRO A 71 1.63 23.55 9.21
CA PRO A 71 3.01 23.04 9.18
C PRO A 71 4.06 24.08 9.57
N GLU A 72 3.83 25.34 9.22
CA GLU A 72 4.69 26.49 9.53
C GLU A 72 4.64 26.90 11.01
N ALA A 73 3.53 26.62 11.70
CA ALA A 73 3.32 26.94 13.10
C ALA A 73 3.63 25.77 14.04
N LEU A 74 4.10 24.63 13.52
CA LEU A 74 4.62 23.55 14.35
C LEU A 74 5.97 23.94 14.96
N SER A 75 6.29 23.37 16.12
CA SER A 75 7.62 23.53 16.72
C SER A 75 8.69 23.08 15.72
N ALA A 76 9.82 23.80 15.68
CA ALA A 76 10.97 23.47 14.84
C ALA A 76 11.49 22.04 15.08
N ASP A 77 11.29 21.49 16.29
CA ASP A 77 11.67 20.12 16.63
C ASP A 77 10.70 19.05 16.08
N THR A 78 9.57 19.48 15.49
CA THR A 78 8.58 18.56 14.95
C THR A 78 9.07 18.02 13.60
N PRO A 79 9.24 16.71 13.44
CA PRO A 79 9.70 16.16 12.16
C PRO A 79 8.65 16.39 11.07
N CYS A 80 9.04 17.05 9.97
CA CYS A 80 8.28 17.06 8.71
C CYS A 80 9.15 16.46 7.62
N TYR A 81 8.64 15.39 7.01
CA TYR A 81 9.23 14.76 5.84
C TYR A 81 8.33 15.00 4.63
N THR A 82 8.93 15.06 3.45
CA THR A 82 8.17 15.18 2.20
C THR A 82 8.32 13.91 1.38
N THR A 83 7.20 13.34 0.93
CA THR A 83 7.18 12.15 0.07
C THR A 83 6.30 12.39 -1.15
N ARG A 84 6.78 11.96 -2.33
CA ARG A 84 5.96 11.91 -3.54
C ARG A 84 5.05 10.69 -3.50
N VAL A 85 3.74 10.92 -3.64
CA VAL A 85 2.73 9.88 -3.49
C VAL A 85 2.50 9.17 -4.82
N TYR A 86 2.60 7.84 -4.80
CA TYR A 86 2.21 6.98 -5.91
C TYR A 86 1.16 5.98 -5.44
N LEU A 87 0.16 5.77 -6.28
CA LEU A 87 -0.92 4.81 -6.03
C LEU A 87 -0.64 3.53 -6.79
N ALA A 88 -0.84 2.41 -6.10
CA ALA A 88 -0.88 1.07 -6.64
C ALA A 88 -2.26 0.46 -6.40
N CYS A 89 -2.63 -0.50 -7.25
CA CYS A 89 -3.80 -1.34 -7.05
C CYS A 89 -3.35 -2.54 -6.21
N ALA A 90 -4.02 -2.77 -5.08
CA ALA A 90 -3.72 -3.83 -4.12
C ALA A 90 -4.90 -4.79 -4.01
N HIS A 91 -4.62 -6.09 -3.93
CA HIS A 91 -5.57 -7.14 -3.58
C HIS A 91 -5.80 -7.16 -2.07
N LEU A 92 -7.05 -7.15 -1.62
CA LEU A 92 -7.40 -7.08 -0.21
C LEU A 92 -7.15 -8.41 0.54
N ASP A 93 -7.25 -9.52 -0.17
CA ASP A 93 -7.01 -10.89 0.31
C ASP A 93 -5.57 -11.40 0.05
N HIS A 94 -4.71 -10.54 -0.51
CA HIS A 94 -3.34 -10.88 -0.92
C HIS A 94 -3.23 -11.97 -2.00
N ASP A 95 -4.34 -12.39 -2.62
CA ASP A 95 -4.37 -13.37 -3.71
C ASP A 95 -4.32 -12.64 -5.06
N PRO A 96 -3.22 -12.76 -5.84
CA PRO A 96 -3.11 -12.12 -7.15
C PRO A 96 -4.14 -12.64 -8.18
N GLY A 97 -4.75 -13.82 -7.95
CA GLY A 97 -5.77 -14.39 -8.82
C GLY A 97 -7.16 -13.76 -8.66
N ASN A 98 -7.47 -13.17 -7.50
CA ASN A 98 -8.77 -12.56 -7.23
C ASN A 98 -8.85 -11.11 -7.72
N ASN A 99 -9.04 -10.94 -9.02
CA ASN A 99 -9.07 -9.62 -9.66
C ASN A 99 -10.46 -8.97 -9.70
N THR A 100 -11.39 -9.41 -8.84
CA THR A 100 -12.71 -8.79 -8.76
C THR A 100 -12.58 -7.33 -8.30
N PRO A 101 -13.27 -6.35 -8.92
CA PRO A 101 -13.13 -4.94 -8.52
C PRO A 101 -13.40 -4.68 -7.03
N ALA A 102 -14.26 -5.47 -6.39
CA ALA A 102 -14.54 -5.39 -4.96
C ALA A 102 -13.36 -5.82 -4.08
N ASN A 103 -12.50 -6.74 -4.56
CA ASN A 103 -11.29 -7.17 -3.87
C ASN A 103 -10.09 -6.24 -4.12
N LEU A 104 -10.21 -5.28 -5.04
CA LEU A 104 -9.13 -4.37 -5.40
C LEU A 104 -9.25 -3.04 -4.66
N LYS A 105 -8.13 -2.43 -4.31
CA LYS A 105 -8.07 -1.12 -3.64
C LYS A 105 -6.91 -0.25 -4.13
N ALA A 106 -7.16 1.04 -4.32
CA ALA A 106 -6.14 2.02 -4.64
C ALA A 106 -5.44 2.51 -3.36
N LEU A 107 -4.20 2.07 -3.15
CA LEU A 107 -3.42 2.39 -1.96
C LEU A 107 -2.13 3.15 -2.32
N CYS A 108 -1.78 4.14 -1.51
CA CYS A 108 -0.47 4.80 -1.59
C CYS A 108 0.64 3.91 -1.01
N GLN A 109 1.91 4.23 -1.28
CA GLN A 109 3.05 3.40 -0.84
C GLN A 109 2.99 3.04 0.66
N ARG A 110 2.69 4.01 1.53
CA ARG A 110 2.56 3.79 2.98
C ARG A 110 1.42 2.82 3.31
N CYS A 111 0.20 3.09 2.80
CA CYS A 111 -0.95 2.26 3.12
C CYS A 111 -0.81 0.84 2.56
N HIS A 112 -0.19 0.72 1.39
CA HIS A 112 0.10 -0.56 0.75
C HIS A 112 1.08 -1.39 1.59
N ILE A 113 2.21 -0.81 2.02
CA ILE A 113 3.19 -1.50 2.89
C ILE A 113 2.56 -1.94 4.22
N LEU A 114 1.67 -1.13 4.79
CA LEU A 114 0.96 -1.49 6.01
C LEU A 114 -0.03 -2.64 5.80
N HIS A 115 -0.77 -2.63 4.69
CA HIS A 115 -1.69 -3.71 4.32
C HIS A 115 -0.95 -5.04 4.09
N ASP A 116 0.20 -5.00 3.43
CA ASP A 116 0.97 -6.21 3.12
C ASP A 116 1.87 -6.68 4.27
N ARG A 117 1.90 -5.99 5.41
CA ARG A 117 2.92 -6.24 6.46
C ARG A 117 2.90 -7.69 6.93
N GLU A 118 1.74 -8.23 7.24
CA GLU A 118 1.60 -9.59 7.77
C GLU A 118 1.94 -10.64 6.71
N GLU A 119 1.45 -10.47 5.48
CA GLU A 119 1.78 -11.37 4.38
C GLU A 119 3.27 -11.32 4.03
N HIS A 120 3.90 -10.15 4.04
CA HIS A 120 5.34 -10.03 3.86
C HIS A 120 6.14 -10.73 4.96
N LEU A 121 5.69 -10.67 6.22
CA LEU A 121 6.32 -11.41 7.32
C LEU A 121 6.18 -12.91 7.13
N ARG A 122 4.97 -13.40 6.78
CA ARG A 122 4.69 -14.80 6.46
C ARG A 122 5.56 -15.30 5.30
N GLN A 123 5.60 -14.55 4.19
CA GLN A 123 6.42 -14.89 3.02
C GLN A 123 7.91 -14.89 3.32
N ARG A 124 8.40 -13.90 4.08
CA ARG A 124 9.82 -13.84 4.49
C ARG A 124 10.19 -15.05 5.34
N TRP A 125 9.35 -15.38 6.31
CA TRP A 125 9.54 -16.54 7.16
C TRP A 125 9.59 -17.85 6.37
N LEU A 126 8.65 -18.04 5.43
CA LEU A 126 8.63 -19.22 4.56
C LEU A 126 9.87 -19.26 3.64
N THR A 127 10.22 -18.13 3.03
CA THR A 127 11.38 -18.01 2.13
C THR A 127 12.67 -18.41 2.83
N TYR A 128 12.86 -18.00 4.09
CA TYR A 128 14.05 -18.36 4.86
C TYR A 128 14.10 -19.85 5.23
N ARG A 129 12.93 -20.48 5.41
CA ARG A 129 12.82 -21.90 5.74
C ARG A 129 13.03 -22.81 4.53
N VAL A 130 12.43 -22.48 3.39
CA VAL A 130 12.59 -23.23 2.12
C VAL A 130 14.07 -23.29 1.68
N ARG A 131 14.87 -22.26 2.00
CA ARG A 131 16.32 -22.27 1.75
C ARG A 131 17.10 -23.29 2.57
N LYS A 132 16.55 -23.77 3.68
CA LYS A 132 17.22 -24.69 4.62
C LYS A 132 16.76 -26.13 4.44
N ALA A 133 15.48 -26.35 4.13
CA ALA A 133 14.90 -27.67 3.99
C ALA A 133 13.64 -27.63 3.11
N ILE A 134 13.28 -28.79 2.55
CA ILE A 134 12.03 -29.00 1.80
C ILE A 134 10.77 -28.99 2.68
N GLY A 135 10.93 -29.02 4.00
CA GLY A 135 9.86 -29.07 5.00
C GLY A 135 10.42 -29.10 6.42
N ASP A 136 9.54 -29.15 7.42
CA ASP A 136 9.91 -29.42 8.81
C ASP A 136 8.99 -30.44 9.47
N LEU A 137 9.41 -30.95 10.63
CA LEU A 137 8.70 -32.00 11.37
C LEU A 137 7.28 -31.59 11.79
N PHE A 138 7.01 -30.31 12.00
CA PHE A 138 5.74 -29.80 12.51
C PHE A 138 4.77 -29.39 11.41
N LEU A 139 5.29 -28.79 10.33
CA LEU A 139 4.47 -28.27 9.22
C LEU A 139 4.48 -29.16 7.98
N GLY A 140 5.29 -30.22 8.00
CA GLY A 140 5.49 -31.10 6.86
C GLY A 140 6.24 -30.38 5.72
N PRO A 141 6.09 -30.87 4.48
CA PRO A 141 6.67 -30.24 3.30
C PRO A 141 6.20 -28.79 3.16
N TYR A 142 7.13 -27.87 2.94
CA TYR A 142 6.78 -26.50 2.62
C TYR A 142 6.19 -26.43 1.21
N PRO A 143 5.18 -25.58 0.97
CA PRO A 143 4.65 -25.39 -0.37
C PRO A 143 5.76 -24.86 -1.28
N PHE A 144 6.11 -25.64 -2.31
CA PHE A 144 6.97 -25.17 -3.39
C PHE A 144 6.20 -24.09 -4.15
N ARG A 145 6.70 -22.85 -4.09
CA ARG A 145 6.27 -21.82 -5.02
C ARG A 145 6.95 -22.11 -6.36
N TYR A 146 6.18 -22.61 -7.33
CA TYR A 146 6.52 -22.47 -8.74
C TYR A 146 6.23 -21.03 -9.18
#